data_AF-A0A954VR39-F1
#
_entry.id   AF-A0A954VR39-F1
#
_cell.length_a   1.000
_cell.length_b   1.000
_cell.length_c   1.000
_cell.angle_alpha   90.00
_cell.angle_beta   90.00
_cell.angle_gamma   90.00
#
_symmetry.space_group_name_H-M   'P 1'
#
loop_
_entity.id
_entity.type
_entity.pdbx_description
1 polymer ?
#
loop_
_entity_poly.entity_id
_entity_poly.type
_entity_poly.pdbx_seq_one_letter_code
_entity_poly.pdbx_strand_id
1 'polypeptide(L)'
;MNLGSANLQAKLADQLASIMFWLSLFFLALIASLLVLWIDIPRTTELLGEGDFDSFEVVLSQDEMRFQAAAEDLGDWVLVILWILWPIFIVEQIANWLLSDNWANFRSNYPFAFMLCLIPPLRLCAKNRLIQPTLTTRWPPVHGETVSGQIWYPVLGWQAPTRAFTLQLERATSIPMIGIALLILPILGLQWRFGEQIINYPTLRIALHIATGVIWFAFATEFIVMVSVTSNKWQYCKKHWLDLVIILLPLISFLRSLRLLRTAKLLNISKLQQLSRIIRVYRLRGVAMRAMRAFLV
;
A
#
# COMPACT_ATOMS: atom_id res chain seq x y z
N MET A 1 30.50 11.88 30.12
CA MET A 1 29.27 11.25 29.57
C MET A 1 29.06 9.93 30.31
N ASN A 2 27.93 9.77 30.99
CA ASN A 2 27.72 8.72 31.99
C ASN A 2 27.40 7.38 31.28
N LEU A 3 28.14 6.30 31.55
CA LEU A 3 27.95 4.99 30.88
C LEU A 3 26.51 4.45 31.01
N GLY A 4 25.80 4.84 32.09
CA GLY A 4 24.38 4.52 32.28
C GLY A 4 23.42 5.20 31.30
N SER A 5 23.68 6.45 30.89
CA SER A 5 22.80 7.16 29.93
C SER A 5 22.95 6.64 28.51
N ALA A 6 24.16 6.22 28.11
CA ALA A 6 24.42 5.63 26.80
C ALA A 6 23.70 4.28 26.61
N ASN A 7 23.74 3.42 27.63
CA ASN A 7 23.04 2.13 27.61
C ASN A 7 21.51 2.30 27.58
N LEU A 8 20.98 3.30 28.29
CA LEU A 8 19.55 3.61 28.27
C LEU A 8 19.10 4.13 26.89
N GLN A 9 19.88 5.03 26.28
CA GLN A 9 19.62 5.56 24.93
C GLN A 9 19.66 4.46 23.88
N ALA A 10 20.61 3.53 23.96
CA ALA A 10 20.71 2.39 23.05
C ALA A 10 19.48 1.46 23.13
N LYS A 11 19.02 1.14 24.35
CA LYS A 11 17.80 0.33 24.55
C LYS A 11 16.54 1.01 24.03
N LEU A 12 16.39 2.31 24.30
CA LEU A 12 15.25 3.09 23.80
C LEU A 12 15.24 3.17 22.27
N ALA A 13 16.42 3.33 21.65
CA ALA A 13 16.54 3.36 20.20
C ALA A 13 16.13 2.02 19.56
N ASP A 14 16.53 0.90 20.16
CA ASP A 14 16.16 -0.43 19.64
C ASP A 14 14.66 -0.71 19.78
N GLN A 15 14.06 -0.36 20.92
CA GLN A 15 12.62 -0.51 21.13
C GLN A 15 11.81 0.38 20.17
N LEU A 16 12.19 1.66 20.01
CA LEU A 16 11.52 2.56 19.08
C LEU A 16 11.66 2.10 17.64
N ALA A 17 12.82 1.58 17.23
CA ALA A 17 13.03 1.04 15.89
C ALA A 17 12.09 -0.14 15.60
N SER A 18 11.97 -1.08 16.55
CA SER A 18 11.07 -2.22 16.45
C SER A 18 9.60 -1.80 16.37
N ILE A 19 9.15 -0.94 17.29
CA ILE A 19 7.76 -0.45 17.33
C ILE A 19 7.42 0.25 16.00
N MET A 20 8.31 1.12 15.53
CA MET A 20 8.08 1.87 14.30
C MET A 20 8.11 0.99 13.05
N PHE A 21 8.88 -0.10 13.05
CA PHE A 21 8.85 -1.10 11.98
C PHE A 21 7.49 -1.77 11.91
N TRP A 22 6.99 -2.29 13.03
CA TRP A 22 5.68 -2.96 13.08
C TRP A 22 4.53 -2.00 12.75
N LEU A 23 4.60 -0.75 13.21
CA LEU A 23 3.61 0.27 12.90
C LEU A 23 3.60 0.59 11.39
N SER A 24 4.79 0.66 10.77
CA SER A 24 4.93 0.82 9.31
C SER A 24 4.39 -0.38 8.52
N LEU A 25 4.64 -1.60 9.00
CA LEU A 25 4.12 -2.82 8.37
C LEU A 25 2.59 -2.91 8.50
N PHE A 26 2.06 -2.56 9.68
CA PHE A 26 0.63 -2.51 9.92
C PHE A 26 -0.05 -1.44 9.06
N PHE A 27 0.55 -0.25 8.92
CA PHE A 27 0.07 0.78 8.00
C PHE A 27 0.01 0.29 6.56
N LEU A 28 1.00 -0.48 6.11
CA LEU A 28 1.00 -1.08 4.77
C LEU A 28 -0.10 -2.15 4.62
N ALA A 29 -0.35 -2.96 5.64
CA ALA A 29 -1.43 -3.94 5.65
C ALA A 29 -2.82 -3.27 5.60
N LEU A 30 -3.00 -2.14 6.30
CA LEU A 30 -4.20 -1.33 6.22
C LEU A 30 -4.39 -0.73 4.81
N ILE A 31 -3.32 -0.28 4.14
CA ILE A 31 -3.41 0.13 2.74
C ILE A 31 -3.86 -1.04 1.86
N ALA A 32 -3.29 -2.23 2.04
CA ALA A 32 -3.67 -3.41 1.25
C ALA A 32 -5.16 -3.76 1.45
N SER A 33 -5.63 -3.74 2.70
CA SER A 33 -7.03 -3.96 3.05
C SER A 33 -7.94 -2.89 2.43
N LEU A 34 -7.54 -1.63 2.50
CA LEU A 34 -8.29 -0.53 1.88
C LEU A 34 -8.38 -0.68 0.36
N LEU A 35 -7.30 -1.11 -0.32
CA LEU A 35 -7.33 -1.36 -1.76
C LEU A 35 -8.37 -2.43 -2.12
N VAL A 36 -8.44 -3.52 -1.36
CA VAL A 36 -9.44 -4.57 -1.59
C VAL A 36 -10.86 -4.03 -1.36
N LEU A 37 -11.08 -3.36 -0.22
CA LEU A 37 -12.41 -2.89 0.18
C LEU A 37 -12.96 -1.79 -0.75
N TRP A 38 -12.12 -0.86 -1.20
CA TRP A 38 -12.57 0.33 -1.95
C TRP A 38 -12.40 0.24 -3.47
N ILE A 39 -11.57 -0.68 -3.98
CA ILE A 39 -11.38 -0.83 -5.43
C ILE A 39 -11.92 -2.17 -5.90
N ASP A 40 -11.46 -3.26 -5.30
CA ASP A 40 -11.69 -4.58 -5.87
C ASP A 40 -13.16 -5.02 -5.73
N ILE A 41 -13.75 -4.83 -4.55
CA ILE A 41 -15.17 -5.14 -4.29
C ILE A 41 -16.11 -4.32 -5.20
N PRO A 42 -16.10 -2.97 -5.21
CA PRO A 42 -17.02 -2.20 -6.05
C PRO A 42 -16.79 -2.42 -7.55
N ARG A 43 -15.55 -2.69 -7.98
CA ARG A 43 -15.27 -2.98 -9.40
C ARG A 43 -15.93 -4.29 -9.84
N THR A 44 -16.00 -5.29 -8.97
CA THR A 44 -16.69 -6.54 -9.33
C THR A 44 -18.19 -6.37 -9.46
N THR A 45 -18.83 -5.53 -8.65
CA THR A 45 -20.28 -5.30 -8.75
C THR A 45 -20.66 -4.50 -10.00
N GLU A 46 -19.83 -3.54 -10.43
CA GLU A 46 -20.02 -2.84 -11.71
C GLU A 46 -19.97 -3.79 -12.93
N LEU A 47 -19.04 -4.74 -12.92
CA LEU A 47 -18.91 -5.74 -14.00
C LEU A 47 -20.07 -6.74 -14.01
N LEU A 48 -20.70 -6.99 -12.87
CA LEU A 48 -21.87 -7.87 -12.76
C LEU A 48 -23.16 -7.18 -13.22
N GLY A 49 -23.31 -5.87 -12.95
CA GLY A 49 -24.51 -5.11 -13.33
C GLY A 49 -24.66 -4.82 -14.84
N GLU A 50 -23.65 -5.12 -15.66
CA GLU A 50 -23.77 -5.10 -17.13
C GLU A 50 -24.28 -6.43 -17.73
N GLY A 51 -24.45 -7.49 -16.91
CA GLY A 51 -24.96 -8.79 -17.33
C GLY A 51 -26.48 -8.93 -17.21
N ASP A 52 -27.16 -9.25 -18.31
CA ASP A 52 -28.61 -9.40 -18.43
C ASP A 52 -29.10 -10.75 -17.85
N PHE A 53 -29.55 -10.82 -16.59
CA PHE A 53 -30.17 -12.04 -16.01
C PHE A 53 -31.34 -11.75 -15.06
N ASP A 54 -32.54 -11.79 -15.61
CA ASP A 54 -33.81 -11.53 -14.93
C ASP A 54 -34.20 -12.64 -13.92
N SER A 55 -34.68 -12.23 -12.74
CA SER A 55 -35.36 -12.99 -11.66
C SER A 55 -34.58 -13.72 -10.54
N PHE A 56 -33.37 -14.27 -10.73
CA PHE A 56 -32.51 -14.74 -9.61
C PHE A 56 -31.68 -13.59 -8.98
N GLU A 57 -31.60 -12.48 -9.70
CA GLU A 57 -30.84 -11.27 -9.40
C GLU A 57 -31.30 -10.55 -8.13
N VAL A 58 -32.60 -10.56 -7.81
CA VAL A 58 -33.18 -9.70 -6.76
C VAL A 58 -32.83 -10.15 -5.33
N VAL A 59 -32.67 -11.46 -5.09
CA VAL A 59 -32.27 -11.98 -3.77
C VAL A 59 -30.75 -11.90 -3.58
N LEU A 60 -29.98 -12.26 -4.61
CA LEU A 60 -28.52 -12.12 -4.60
C LEU A 60 -28.11 -10.64 -4.48
N SER A 61 -28.88 -9.73 -5.10
CA SER A 61 -28.75 -8.27 -4.97
C SER A 61 -28.84 -7.77 -3.53
N GLN A 62 -29.74 -8.30 -2.70
CA GLN A 62 -29.88 -7.82 -1.31
C GLN A 62 -28.68 -8.21 -0.45
N ASP A 63 -28.23 -9.46 -0.54
CA ASP A 63 -27.04 -9.91 0.20
C ASP A 63 -25.76 -9.24 -0.32
N GLU A 64 -25.67 -9.01 -1.64
CA GLU A 64 -24.55 -8.28 -2.25
C GLU A 64 -24.54 -6.80 -1.84
N MET A 65 -25.70 -6.13 -1.80
CA MET A 65 -25.81 -4.76 -1.28
C MET A 65 -25.41 -4.68 0.19
N ARG A 66 -25.80 -5.65 1.03
CA ARG A 66 -25.41 -5.69 2.44
C ARG A 66 -23.91 -5.93 2.61
N PHE A 67 -23.34 -6.83 1.80
CA PHE A 67 -21.90 -7.08 1.77
C PHE A 67 -21.12 -5.83 1.34
N GLN A 68 -21.58 -5.15 0.29
CA GLN A 68 -20.97 -3.93 -0.20
C GLN A 68 -21.06 -2.79 0.83
N ALA A 69 -22.23 -2.58 1.46
CA ALA A 69 -22.38 -1.59 2.52
C ALA A 69 -21.46 -1.87 3.72
N ALA A 70 -21.33 -3.15 4.12
CA ALA A 70 -20.40 -3.54 5.17
C ALA A 70 -18.93 -3.32 4.76
N ALA A 71 -18.57 -3.60 3.50
CA ALA A 71 -17.23 -3.36 3.00
C ALA A 71 -16.88 -1.86 2.92
N GLU A 72 -17.85 -1.01 2.55
CA GLU A 72 -17.70 0.45 2.56
C GLU A 72 -17.49 0.98 3.98
N ASP A 73 -18.32 0.55 4.94
CA ASP A 73 -18.18 0.95 6.35
C ASP A 73 -16.83 0.51 6.93
N LEU A 74 -16.44 -0.76 6.71
CA LEU A 74 -15.11 -1.26 7.10
C LEU A 74 -13.98 -0.47 6.43
N GLY A 75 -14.14 -0.10 5.15
CA GLY A 75 -13.17 0.72 4.42
C GLY A 75 -13.01 2.11 5.04
N ASP A 76 -14.11 2.74 5.45
CA ASP A 76 -14.11 4.03 6.14
C ASP A 76 -13.41 3.94 7.51
N TRP A 77 -13.65 2.88 8.29
CA TRP A 77 -12.92 2.62 9.53
C TRP A 77 -11.41 2.44 9.31
N VAL A 78 -11.02 1.65 8.30
CA VAL A 78 -9.61 1.46 7.92
C VAL A 78 -8.97 2.80 7.54
N LEU A 79 -9.70 3.65 6.82
CA LEU A 79 -9.25 4.99 6.46
C LEU A 79 -9.06 5.88 7.71
N VAL A 80 -10.00 5.86 8.66
CA VAL A 80 -9.87 6.59 9.93
C VAL A 80 -8.64 6.13 10.71
N ILE A 81 -8.41 4.82 10.80
CA ILE A 81 -7.22 4.27 11.47
C ILE A 81 -5.94 4.74 10.78
N LEU A 82 -5.89 4.71 9.44
CA LEU A 82 -4.75 5.24 8.68
C LEU A 82 -4.50 6.72 8.98
N TRP A 83 -5.56 7.54 9.06
CA TRP A 83 -5.47 8.95 9.44
C TRP A 83 -4.97 9.17 10.86
N ILE A 84 -5.32 8.29 11.80
CA ILE A 84 -4.85 8.35 13.20
C ILE A 84 -3.38 7.93 13.30
N LEU A 85 -2.96 6.90 12.56
CA LEU A 85 -1.57 6.43 12.56
C LEU A 85 -0.62 7.40 11.88
N TRP A 86 -1.08 8.10 10.84
CA TRP A 86 -0.25 9.01 10.06
C TRP A 86 0.50 10.08 10.89
N PRO A 87 -0.14 10.85 11.80
CA PRO A 87 0.56 11.84 12.62
C PRO A 87 1.62 11.26 13.54
N ILE A 88 1.54 9.99 13.93
CA ILE A 88 2.57 9.34 14.77
C ILE A 88 3.93 9.37 14.06
N PHE A 89 3.94 9.09 12.74
CA PHE A 89 5.16 9.16 11.94
C PHE A 89 5.66 10.60 11.77
N ILE A 90 4.75 11.57 11.69
CA ILE A 90 5.11 13.00 11.58
C ILE A 90 5.78 13.47 12.87
N VAL A 91 5.17 13.17 14.02
CA VAL A 91 5.69 13.54 15.35
C VAL A 91 7.10 13.01 15.53
N GLU A 92 7.37 11.78 15.11
CA GLU A 92 8.72 11.26 15.21
C GLU A 92 9.71 11.97 14.28
N GLN A 93 9.32 12.34 13.07
CA GLN A 93 10.18 13.13 12.19
C GLN A 93 10.48 14.51 12.79
N ILE A 94 9.49 15.12 13.44
CA ILE A 94 9.67 16.37 14.18
C ILE A 94 10.62 16.17 15.38
N ALA A 95 10.48 15.08 16.13
CA ALA A 95 11.37 14.77 17.25
C ALA A 95 12.84 14.63 16.79
N ASN A 96 13.08 13.92 15.69
CA ASN A 96 14.42 13.78 15.12
C ASN A 96 14.99 15.10 14.58
N TRP A 97 14.11 15.98 14.08
CA TRP A 97 14.51 17.31 13.65
C TRP A 97 14.89 18.20 14.84
N LEU A 98 14.10 18.21 15.92
CA LEU A 98 14.38 18.99 17.13
C LEU A 98 15.66 18.55 17.84
N LEU A 99 15.98 17.25 17.77
CA LEU A 99 17.22 16.70 18.31
C LEU A 99 18.45 16.93 17.41
N SER A 100 18.25 17.37 16.17
CA SER A 100 19.35 17.68 15.27
C SER A 100 19.84 19.12 15.51
N ASP A 101 21.15 19.27 15.78
CA ASP A 101 21.75 20.57 16.13
C ASP A 101 21.56 21.66 15.06
N ASN A 102 21.35 21.29 13.79
CA ASN A 102 21.22 22.25 12.68
C ASN A 102 20.43 21.69 11.48
N TRP A 103 19.65 22.55 10.81
CA TRP A 103 18.90 22.20 9.59
C TRP A 103 19.77 21.67 8.45
N ALA A 104 20.98 22.22 8.28
CA ALA A 104 21.93 21.77 7.28
C ALA A 104 22.39 20.31 7.55
N ASN A 105 22.62 19.97 8.82
CA ASN A 105 22.96 18.61 9.25
C ASN A 105 21.76 17.68 9.09
N PHE A 106 20.55 18.13 9.44
CA PHE A 106 19.32 17.36 9.24
C PHE A 106 19.11 17.00 7.76
N ARG A 107 19.18 17.97 6.84
CA ARG A 107 18.94 17.72 5.41
C ARG A 107 20.02 16.84 4.78
N SER A 108 21.28 17.00 5.20
CA SER A 108 22.40 16.20 4.72
C SER A 108 22.32 14.74 5.21
N ASN A 109 21.95 14.54 6.48
CA ASN A 109 21.81 13.21 7.06
C ASN A 109 20.50 12.52 6.64
N TYR A 110 19.45 13.30 6.33
CA TYR A 110 18.10 12.80 6.07
C TYR A 110 17.47 13.38 4.79
N PRO A 111 18.07 13.18 3.59
CA PRO A 111 17.58 13.76 2.34
C PRO A 111 16.16 13.29 1.95
N PHE A 112 15.71 12.16 2.49
CA PHE A 112 14.39 11.57 2.22
C PHE A 112 13.40 11.70 3.39
N ALA A 113 13.67 12.55 4.38
CA ALA A 113 12.81 12.73 5.56
C ALA A 113 11.36 13.10 5.19
N PHE A 114 11.18 13.95 4.16
CA PHE A 114 9.87 14.32 3.65
C PHE A 114 9.14 13.17 2.96
N MET A 115 9.86 12.35 2.17
CA MET A 115 9.26 11.18 1.51
C MET A 115 8.81 10.12 2.52
N LEU A 116 9.54 9.97 3.62
CA LEU A 116 9.18 9.07 4.73
C LEU A 116 7.89 9.51 5.45
N CYS A 117 7.59 10.81 5.47
CA CYS A 117 6.35 11.36 6.02
C CYS A 117 5.16 11.12 5.07
N LEU A 118 5.37 11.31 3.77
CA LEU A 118 4.34 11.10 2.75
C LEU A 118 4.01 9.62 2.55
N ILE A 119 5.02 8.76 2.63
CA ILE A 119 4.90 7.30 2.45
C ILE A 119 5.47 6.63 3.70
N PRO A 120 4.69 6.53 4.80
CA PRO A 120 5.13 5.88 6.02
C PRO A 120 5.69 4.47 5.81
N PRO A 121 5.16 3.63 4.91
CA PRO A 121 5.73 2.32 4.63
C PRO A 121 7.20 2.34 4.21
N LEU A 122 7.66 3.39 3.52
CA LEU A 122 9.04 3.54 3.04
C LEU A 122 10.07 3.62 4.18
N ARG A 123 9.58 3.71 5.42
CA ARG A 123 10.32 3.76 6.65
C ARG A 123 10.70 2.38 7.20
N LEU A 124 10.15 1.29 6.64
CA LEU A 124 10.66 -0.05 6.88
C LEU A 124 12.19 -0.02 6.69
N CYS A 125 12.93 -0.53 7.67
CA CYS A 125 14.41 -0.59 7.64
C CYS A 125 15.11 0.79 7.53
N ALA A 126 14.55 1.84 8.15
CA ALA A 126 15.21 3.13 8.24
C ALA A 126 16.59 3.02 8.93
N LYS A 127 17.57 3.74 8.38
CA LYS A 127 18.92 3.87 8.93
C LYS A 127 18.86 4.50 10.32
N ASN A 128 19.78 4.08 11.19
CA ASN A 128 19.92 4.56 12.57
C ASN A 128 19.70 6.09 12.66
N ARG A 129 18.61 6.48 13.32
CA ARG A 129 18.09 7.87 13.34
C ARG A 129 18.37 8.59 14.64
N LEU A 130 18.66 7.84 15.70
CA LEU A 130 19.01 8.38 17.01
C LEU A 130 20.53 8.41 17.12
N ILE A 131 21.03 9.64 17.15
CA ILE A 131 22.42 10.05 17.37
C ILE A 131 23.10 9.11 18.37
N GLN A 132 24.02 8.29 17.89
CA GLN A 132 24.96 7.58 18.76
C GLN A 132 26.31 8.33 18.68
N PRO A 133 26.88 8.76 19.82
CA PRO A 133 28.03 9.67 19.84
C PRO A 133 29.35 9.05 19.36
N THR A 134 29.36 7.78 18.94
CA THR A 134 30.53 7.04 18.43
C THR A 134 30.20 6.38 17.09
N LEU A 135 29.89 7.21 16.09
CA LEU A 135 29.72 6.78 14.70
C LEU A 135 31.09 6.47 14.09
N THR A 136 31.49 5.21 14.09
CA THR A 136 32.67 4.74 13.36
C THR A 136 32.30 4.42 11.91
N THR A 137 33.17 4.75 10.96
CA THR A 137 33.07 4.31 9.56
C THR A 137 33.87 3.02 9.31
N ARG A 138 34.62 2.56 10.33
CA ARG A 138 35.49 1.39 10.28
C ARG A 138 34.69 0.12 10.55
N TRP A 139 34.84 -0.87 9.68
CA TRP A 139 34.36 -2.24 9.88
C TRP A 139 35.55 -3.19 10.06
N PRO A 140 35.56 -4.12 11.03
CA PRO A 140 34.54 -4.36 12.08
C PRO A 140 34.55 -3.29 13.19
N PRO A 141 33.41 -3.04 13.87
CA PRO A 141 33.36 -2.12 15.01
C PRO A 141 34.15 -2.68 16.19
N VAL A 142 34.85 -1.80 16.91
CA VAL A 142 35.49 -2.14 18.19
C VAL A 142 34.43 -2.11 19.30
N HIS A 143 34.58 -2.93 20.34
CA HIS A 143 33.60 -3.07 21.43
C HIS A 143 33.05 -1.73 21.93
N GLY A 144 31.75 -1.49 21.71
CA GLY A 144 31.06 -0.25 22.11
C GLY A 144 30.96 0.84 21.02
N GLU A 145 31.56 0.64 19.85
CA GLU A 145 31.37 1.52 18.68
C GLU A 145 30.19 1.06 17.82
N THR A 146 29.45 2.02 17.29
CA THR A 146 28.28 1.76 16.44
C THR A 146 28.50 2.33 15.07
N VAL A 147 28.23 1.52 14.04
CA VAL A 147 28.58 1.93 12.69
C VAL A 147 27.49 2.81 12.11
N SER A 148 27.90 3.92 11.49
CA SER A 148 26.99 4.82 10.79
C SER A 148 26.22 4.10 9.68
N GLY A 149 24.90 4.31 9.66
CA GLY A 149 24.03 3.79 8.60
C GLY A 149 23.53 2.36 8.79
N GLN A 150 23.64 1.77 9.99
CA GLN A 150 23.02 0.48 10.29
C GLN A 150 21.50 0.51 10.06
N ILE A 151 20.98 -0.62 9.60
CA ILE A 151 19.58 -0.84 9.26
C ILE A 151 19.01 -1.85 10.25
N TRP A 152 17.86 -1.54 10.83
CA TRP A 152 17.15 -2.49 11.69
C TRP A 152 16.34 -3.47 10.85
N TYR A 153 16.55 -4.77 11.08
CA TYR A 153 15.81 -5.87 10.46
C TYR A 153 15.17 -6.73 11.56
N PRO A 154 13.88 -7.12 11.46
CA PRO A 154 13.14 -7.76 12.55
C PRO A 154 13.73 -9.08 13.04
N VAL A 155 14.38 -9.85 12.15
CA VAL A 155 14.95 -11.17 12.49
C VAL A 155 16.44 -11.07 12.87
N LEU A 156 17.15 -10.06 12.37
CA LEU A 156 18.62 -9.96 12.44
C LEU A 156 19.10 -8.76 13.29
N GLY A 157 18.19 -7.94 13.79
CA GLY A 157 18.50 -6.72 14.53
C GLY A 157 19.21 -5.67 13.67
N TRP A 158 20.09 -4.90 14.30
CA TRP A 158 20.88 -3.87 13.63
C TRP A 158 21.98 -4.50 12.76
N GLN A 159 21.85 -4.33 11.44
CA GLN A 159 22.79 -4.86 10.46
C GLN A 159 23.50 -3.73 9.70
N ALA A 160 24.75 -4.00 9.35
CA ALA A 160 25.53 -3.15 8.45
C ALA A 160 24.91 -3.17 7.05
N PRO A 161 24.78 -2.03 6.34
CA PRO A 161 24.47 -2.02 4.91
C PRO A 161 25.71 -2.42 4.08
N THR A 162 26.32 -3.56 4.39
CA THR A 162 27.45 -4.13 3.65
C THR A 162 26.94 -4.68 2.33
N ARG A 163 27.72 -4.55 1.24
CA ARG A 163 27.35 -5.11 -0.08
C ARG A 163 26.96 -6.59 -0.02
N ALA A 164 27.65 -7.37 0.80
CA ALA A 164 27.34 -8.78 1.02
C ALA A 164 25.93 -8.99 1.61
N PHE A 165 25.52 -8.17 2.59
CA PHE A 165 24.18 -8.23 3.19
C PHE A 165 23.11 -7.82 2.16
N THR A 166 23.35 -6.75 1.40
CA THR A 166 22.44 -6.33 0.32
C THR A 166 22.28 -7.43 -0.73
N LEU A 167 23.35 -8.11 -1.14
CA LEU A 167 23.30 -9.21 -2.10
C LEU A 167 22.58 -10.46 -1.55
N GLN A 168 22.77 -10.77 -0.27
CA GLN A 168 22.06 -11.86 0.39
C GLN A 168 20.56 -11.55 0.46
N LEU A 169 20.20 -10.31 0.79
CA LEU A 169 18.82 -9.87 0.78
C LEU A 169 18.24 -9.89 -0.65
N GLU A 170 19.01 -9.44 -1.66
CA GLU A 170 18.63 -9.52 -3.09
C GLU A 170 18.29 -10.94 -3.53
N ARG A 171 19.10 -11.92 -3.13
CA ARG A 171 18.78 -13.33 -3.40
C ARG A 171 17.59 -13.84 -2.59
N ALA A 172 17.50 -13.45 -1.32
CA ALA A 172 16.45 -13.93 -0.42
C ALA A 172 15.07 -13.37 -0.77
N THR A 173 14.99 -12.16 -1.33
CA THR A 173 13.71 -11.56 -1.76
C THR A 173 13.37 -11.87 -3.21
N SER A 174 14.35 -11.93 -4.13
CA SER A 174 14.08 -12.24 -5.55
C SER A 174 13.39 -13.58 -5.79
N ILE A 175 13.62 -14.58 -4.94
CA ILE A 175 12.95 -15.88 -4.99
C ILE A 175 11.45 -15.75 -4.65
N PRO A 176 11.05 -15.16 -3.51
CA PRO A 176 9.68 -14.75 -3.23
C PRO A 176 9.02 -13.97 -4.38
N MET A 177 9.71 -12.99 -4.97
CA MET A 177 9.18 -12.16 -6.05
C MET A 177 8.66 -12.98 -7.23
N ILE A 178 9.46 -13.95 -7.69
CA ILE A 178 9.09 -14.85 -8.80
C ILE A 178 7.91 -15.74 -8.39
N GLY A 179 7.95 -16.27 -7.16
CA GLY A 179 6.87 -17.11 -6.64
C GLY A 179 5.53 -16.37 -6.60
N ILE A 180 5.50 -15.15 -6.08
CA ILE A 180 4.29 -14.32 -5.98
C ILE A 180 3.83 -13.87 -7.38
N ALA A 181 4.75 -13.50 -8.28
CA ALA A 181 4.43 -13.17 -9.67
C ALA A 181 3.79 -14.36 -10.40
N LEU A 182 4.31 -15.56 -10.18
CA LEU A 182 3.74 -16.79 -10.74
C LEU A 182 2.37 -17.08 -10.14
N LEU A 183 2.10 -16.69 -8.89
CA LEU A 183 0.81 -16.85 -8.21
C LEU A 183 -0.28 -15.91 -8.72
N ILE A 184 0.10 -14.80 -9.39
CA ILE A 184 -0.86 -13.95 -10.11
C ILE A 184 -1.47 -14.70 -11.31
N LEU A 185 -0.69 -15.52 -12.01
CA LEU A 185 -1.16 -16.25 -13.20
C LEU A 185 -2.34 -17.20 -12.93
N PRO A 186 -2.33 -18.09 -11.91
CA PRO A 186 -3.48 -18.94 -11.61
C PRO A 186 -4.70 -18.14 -11.15
N ILE A 187 -4.52 -17.00 -10.48
CA ILE A 187 -5.65 -16.12 -10.10
C ILE A 187 -6.28 -15.50 -11.34
N LEU A 188 -5.49 -14.92 -12.24
CA LEU A 188 -5.97 -14.39 -13.52
C LEU A 188 -6.59 -15.49 -14.38
N GLY A 189 -5.98 -16.66 -14.43
CA GLY A 189 -6.48 -17.81 -15.17
C GLY A 189 -7.81 -18.30 -14.63
N LEU A 190 -7.98 -18.36 -13.31
CA LEU A 190 -9.24 -18.71 -12.67
C LEU A 190 -10.32 -17.67 -12.98
N GLN A 191 -9.98 -16.39 -12.87
CA GLN A 191 -10.90 -15.29 -13.15
C GLN A 191 -11.35 -15.28 -14.62
N TRP A 192 -10.44 -15.59 -15.56
CA TRP A 192 -10.76 -15.69 -16.98
C TRP A 192 -11.59 -16.94 -17.31
N ARG A 193 -11.27 -18.09 -16.73
CA ARG A 193 -11.92 -19.37 -17.07
C ARG A 193 -13.29 -19.53 -16.41
N PHE A 194 -13.47 -19.00 -15.21
CA PHE A 194 -14.64 -19.20 -14.35
C PHE A 194 -15.36 -17.91 -13.99
N GLY A 195 -15.09 -16.80 -14.69
CA GLY A 195 -15.67 -15.48 -14.39
C GLY A 195 -17.18 -15.50 -14.10
N GLU A 196 -17.95 -16.22 -14.92
CA GLU A 196 -19.41 -16.34 -14.73
C GLU A 196 -19.82 -17.32 -13.62
N GLN A 197 -18.98 -18.31 -13.29
CA GLN A 197 -19.27 -19.30 -12.25
C GLN A 197 -18.87 -18.82 -10.85
N ILE A 198 -17.92 -17.88 -10.74
CA ILE A 198 -17.48 -17.29 -9.47
C ILE A 198 -18.64 -16.53 -8.78
N ILE A 199 -19.59 -16.02 -9.57
CA ILE A 199 -20.82 -15.36 -9.09
C ILE A 199 -21.64 -16.30 -8.18
N ASN A 200 -21.64 -17.60 -8.49
CA ASN A 200 -22.43 -18.59 -7.77
C ASN A 200 -21.80 -19.03 -6.45
N TYR A 201 -20.56 -18.64 -6.15
CA TYR A 201 -19.83 -19.07 -4.95
C TYR A 201 -19.27 -17.88 -4.16
N PRO A 202 -20.04 -17.30 -3.22
CA PRO A 202 -19.62 -16.15 -2.41
C PRO A 202 -18.29 -16.33 -1.70
N THR A 203 -18.03 -17.53 -1.16
CA THR A 203 -16.78 -17.86 -0.47
C THR A 203 -15.57 -17.79 -1.41
N LEU A 204 -15.72 -18.24 -2.66
CA LEU A 204 -14.64 -18.19 -3.65
C LEU A 204 -14.32 -16.74 -4.04
N ARG A 205 -15.35 -15.90 -4.16
CA ARG A 205 -15.19 -14.46 -4.43
C ARG A 205 -14.43 -13.76 -3.29
N ILE A 206 -14.81 -14.00 -2.04
CA ILE A 206 -14.09 -13.45 -0.87
C ILE A 206 -12.64 -13.94 -0.83
N ALA A 207 -12.41 -15.23 -1.08
CA ALA A 207 -11.06 -15.79 -1.12
C ALA A 207 -10.20 -15.14 -2.21
N LEU A 208 -10.77 -14.83 -3.38
CA LEU A 208 -10.08 -14.12 -4.45
C LEU A 208 -9.71 -12.68 -4.05
N HIS A 209 -10.65 -11.94 -3.45
CA HIS A 209 -10.37 -10.58 -2.95
C HIS A 209 -9.25 -10.58 -1.89
N ILE A 210 -9.30 -11.52 -0.95
CA ILE A 210 -8.25 -11.69 0.07
C ILE A 210 -6.92 -12.06 -0.60
N ALA A 211 -6.91 -13.00 -1.54
CA ALA A 211 -5.70 -13.42 -2.24
C ALA A 211 -5.06 -12.25 -3.01
N THR A 212 -5.85 -11.45 -3.72
CA THR A 212 -5.38 -10.24 -4.41
C THR A 212 -4.76 -9.24 -3.44
N GLY A 213 -5.40 -9.00 -2.28
CA GLY A 213 -4.87 -8.14 -1.24
C GLY A 213 -3.56 -8.64 -0.64
N VAL A 214 -3.47 -9.95 -0.35
CA VAL A 214 -2.26 -10.59 0.19
C VAL A 214 -1.11 -10.53 -0.81
N ILE A 215 -1.38 -10.76 -2.09
CA ILE A 215 -0.37 -10.66 -3.16
C ILE A 215 0.15 -9.24 -3.26
N TRP A 216 -0.74 -8.25 -3.29
CA TRP A 216 -0.32 -6.85 -3.33
C TRP A 216 0.51 -6.49 -2.09
N PHE A 217 0.06 -6.91 -0.91
CA PHE A 217 0.78 -6.66 0.35
C PHE A 217 2.18 -7.29 0.33
N ALA A 218 2.31 -8.51 -0.16
CA ALA A 218 3.59 -9.21 -0.27
C ALA A 218 4.54 -8.48 -1.25
N PHE A 219 4.06 -8.14 -2.45
CA PHE A 219 4.82 -7.35 -3.43
C PHE A 219 5.26 -5.99 -2.88
N ALA A 220 4.33 -5.26 -2.26
CA ALA A 220 4.62 -3.96 -1.70
C ALA A 220 5.64 -4.04 -0.57
N THR A 221 5.47 -5.00 0.36
CA THR A 221 6.40 -5.21 1.47
C THR A 221 7.80 -5.53 0.97
N GLU A 222 7.92 -6.47 0.03
CA GLU A 222 9.19 -6.88 -0.53
C GLU A 222 9.91 -5.72 -1.23
N PHE A 223 9.20 -5.03 -2.13
CA PHE A 223 9.76 -3.90 -2.87
C PHE A 223 10.21 -2.77 -1.94
N ILE A 224 9.41 -2.46 -0.91
CA ILE A 224 9.74 -1.42 0.06
C ILE A 224 10.97 -1.80 0.89
N VAL A 225 11.06 -3.06 1.36
CA VAL A 225 12.25 -3.57 2.07
C VAL A 225 13.49 -3.41 1.17
N MET A 226 13.40 -3.73 -0.12
CA MET A 226 14.58 -3.63 -1.00
C MET A 226 14.98 -2.20 -1.35
N VAL A 227 14.00 -1.33 -1.58
CA VAL A 227 14.25 0.10 -1.75
C VAL A 227 14.87 0.72 -0.49
N SER A 228 14.48 0.24 0.70
CA SER A 228 15.01 0.77 1.96
C SER A 228 16.46 0.37 2.24
N VAL A 229 16.85 -0.86 1.85
CA VAL A 229 18.21 -1.39 2.07
C VAL A 229 19.20 -0.92 1.02
N THR A 230 18.72 -0.64 -0.20
CA THR A 230 19.59 -0.21 -1.30
C THR A 230 20.10 1.22 -1.08
N SER A 231 21.39 1.43 -1.34
CA SER A 231 22.03 2.75 -1.21
C SER A 231 21.50 3.77 -2.23
N ASN A 232 21.24 3.34 -3.47
CA ASN A 232 20.68 4.16 -4.54
C ASN A 232 19.24 3.74 -4.86
N LYS A 233 18.29 4.29 -4.11
CA LYS A 233 16.84 4.04 -4.25
C LYS A 233 16.33 4.25 -5.67
N TRP A 234 16.81 5.31 -6.32
CA TRP A 234 16.38 5.69 -7.67
C TRP A 234 16.85 4.69 -8.73
N GLN A 235 18.11 4.26 -8.65
CA GLN A 235 18.65 3.25 -9.55
C GLN A 235 17.91 1.91 -9.37
N TYR A 236 17.56 1.55 -8.13
CA TYR A 236 16.77 0.35 -7.85
C TYR A 236 15.37 0.44 -8.47
N CYS A 237 14.63 1.54 -8.26
CA CYS A 237 13.32 1.74 -8.86
C CYS A 237 13.33 1.67 -10.40
N LYS A 238 14.41 2.15 -11.04
CA LYS A 238 14.59 2.03 -12.50
C LYS A 238 14.85 0.60 -12.96
N LYS A 239 15.66 -0.16 -12.21
CA LYS A 239 15.95 -1.57 -12.48
C LYS A 239 14.68 -2.43 -12.32
N HIS A 240 13.89 -2.14 -11.30
CA HIS A 240 12.66 -2.85 -10.92
C HIS A 240 11.40 -2.04 -11.25
N TRP A 241 11.35 -1.48 -12.45
CA TRP A 241 10.24 -0.61 -12.86
C TRP A 241 8.91 -1.37 -12.95
N LEU A 242 8.94 -2.66 -13.29
CA LEU A 242 7.73 -3.49 -13.39
C LEU A 242 7.09 -3.68 -12.02
N ASP A 243 7.88 -4.03 -11.01
CA ASP A 243 7.42 -4.20 -9.62
C ASP A 243 6.81 -2.90 -9.09
N LEU A 244 7.48 -1.78 -9.39
CA LEU A 244 6.98 -0.45 -9.06
C LEU A 244 5.62 -0.16 -9.73
N VAL A 245 5.45 -0.49 -11.02
CA VAL A 245 4.18 -0.28 -11.73
C VAL A 245 3.07 -1.16 -11.15
N ILE A 246 3.35 -2.42 -10.84
CA ILE A 246 2.39 -3.35 -10.23
C ILE A 246 1.88 -2.81 -8.89
N ILE A 247 2.77 -2.25 -8.08
CA ILE A 247 2.41 -1.66 -6.78
C ILE A 247 1.66 -0.33 -6.95
N LEU A 248 2.11 0.52 -7.89
CA LEU A 248 1.54 1.86 -8.10
C LEU A 248 0.18 1.84 -8.80
N LEU A 249 -0.10 0.88 -9.68
CA LEU A 249 -1.35 0.83 -10.44
C LEU A 249 -2.60 0.84 -9.53
N PRO A 250 -2.72 -0.06 -8.53
CA PRO A 250 -3.83 -0.02 -7.57
C PRO A 250 -3.88 1.27 -6.77
N LEU A 251 -2.71 1.81 -6.37
CA LEU A 251 -2.63 3.07 -5.62
C LEU A 251 -3.11 4.28 -6.45
N ILE A 252 -2.81 4.31 -7.75
CA ILE A 252 -3.30 5.37 -8.65
C ILE A 252 -4.82 5.27 -8.80
N SER A 253 -5.35 4.04 -8.95
CA SER A 253 -6.80 3.81 -8.95
C SER A 253 -7.45 4.35 -7.67
N PHE A 254 -6.85 4.05 -6.51
CA PHE A 254 -7.32 4.51 -5.21
C PHE A 254 -7.32 6.04 -5.09
N LEU A 255 -6.23 6.69 -5.49
CA LEU A 255 -6.12 8.15 -5.49
C LEU A 255 -7.12 8.82 -6.42
N ARG A 256 -7.54 8.14 -7.49
CA ARG A 256 -8.61 8.61 -8.38
C ARG A 256 -9.96 8.51 -7.68
N SER A 257 -10.28 7.38 -7.04
CA SER A 257 -11.51 7.19 -6.26
C SER A 257 -11.64 8.22 -5.13
N LEU A 258 -10.56 8.47 -4.38
CA LEU A 258 -10.52 9.52 -3.35
C LEU A 258 -10.79 10.92 -3.91
N ARG A 259 -10.23 11.24 -5.08
CA ARG A 259 -10.46 12.54 -5.73
C ARG A 259 -11.91 12.72 -6.11
N LEU A 260 -12.54 11.68 -6.67
CA LEU A 260 -13.96 11.71 -7.04
C LEU A 260 -14.84 11.95 -5.81
N LEU A 261 -14.55 11.28 -4.69
CA LEU A 261 -15.26 11.49 -3.42
C LEU A 261 -15.05 12.89 -2.85
N ARG A 262 -13.83 13.43 -2.86
CA ARG A 262 -13.58 14.81 -2.41
C ARG A 262 -14.27 15.83 -3.30
N THR A 263 -14.24 15.66 -4.62
CA THR A 263 -14.97 16.55 -5.53
C THR A 263 -16.47 16.42 -5.34
N ALA A 264 -16.99 15.22 -5.07
CA ALA A 264 -18.41 15.00 -4.78
C ALA A 264 -18.85 15.57 -3.42
N LYS A 265 -17.97 15.54 -2.40
CA LYS A 265 -18.23 16.14 -1.08
C LYS A 265 -18.07 17.67 -1.07
N LEU A 266 -17.08 18.24 -1.79
CA LEU A 266 -16.91 19.70 -1.91
C LEU A 266 -17.94 20.34 -2.84
N LEU A 267 -18.31 19.64 -3.92
CA LEU A 267 -19.41 20.05 -4.78
C LEU A 267 -20.68 19.46 -4.18
N ASN A 268 -21.19 20.10 -3.11
CA ASN A 268 -22.49 19.82 -2.50
C ASN A 268 -23.45 19.18 -3.52
N ILE A 269 -23.93 17.99 -3.19
CA ILE A 269 -24.78 17.08 -3.97
C ILE A 269 -26.19 17.68 -4.17
N SER A 270 -26.28 18.93 -4.60
CA SER A 270 -27.52 19.63 -4.96
C SER A 270 -27.49 20.17 -6.38
N LYS A 271 -26.32 20.29 -7.03
CA LYS A 271 -26.23 20.78 -8.42
C LYS A 271 -25.69 19.79 -9.45
N LEU A 272 -24.98 18.73 -9.04
CA LEU A 272 -24.46 17.71 -9.96
C LEU A 272 -25.44 16.56 -10.27
N GLN A 273 -26.59 16.48 -9.60
CA GLN A 273 -27.71 15.65 -10.08
C GLN A 273 -28.33 16.22 -11.39
N GLN A 274 -28.01 17.46 -11.77
CA GLN A 274 -28.42 18.00 -13.08
C GLN A 274 -27.43 17.67 -14.19
N LEU A 275 -26.17 17.32 -13.87
CA LEU A 275 -25.19 16.92 -14.88
C LEU A 275 -25.22 15.41 -15.18
N SER A 276 -25.76 14.59 -14.26
CA SER A 276 -26.14 13.21 -14.56
C SER A 276 -27.32 13.09 -15.54
N ARG A 277 -28.01 14.19 -15.88
CA ARG A 277 -28.97 14.23 -16.99
C ARG A 277 -28.31 14.29 -18.38
N ILE A 278 -27.00 14.57 -18.49
CA ILE A 278 -26.28 14.56 -19.79
C ILE A 278 -25.78 13.16 -20.16
N ILE A 279 -25.70 12.23 -19.19
CA ILE A 279 -25.47 10.79 -19.45
C ILE A 279 -26.79 10.10 -19.91
N ARG A 280 -27.81 10.89 -20.28
CA ARG A 280 -29.00 10.39 -21.02
C ARG A 280 -28.73 10.21 -22.53
N VAL A 281 -27.51 10.50 -22.99
CA VAL A 281 -27.09 10.36 -24.39
C VAL A 281 -26.59 8.94 -24.74
N TYR A 282 -26.33 8.06 -23.75
CA TYR A 282 -26.02 6.65 -24.03
C TYR A 282 -27.26 5.74 -24.18
N ARG A 283 -28.47 6.28 -24.11
CA ARG A 283 -29.71 5.55 -24.43
C ARG A 283 -30.04 5.54 -25.94
N LEU A 284 -29.02 5.67 -26.80
CA LEU A 284 -29.18 5.67 -28.26
C LEU A 284 -28.91 4.30 -28.91
N ARG A 285 -28.23 3.36 -28.24
CA ARG A 285 -28.04 2.02 -28.82
C ARG A 285 -29.31 1.15 -28.74
N GLY A 286 -30.02 1.20 -27.61
CA GLY A 286 -31.28 0.45 -27.43
C GLY A 286 -32.48 1.02 -28.18
N VAL A 287 -32.54 2.35 -28.38
CA VAL A 287 -33.65 3.00 -29.11
C VAL A 287 -33.48 2.87 -30.63
N ALA A 288 -32.24 2.93 -31.15
CA ALA A 288 -31.97 2.74 -32.58
C ALA A 288 -32.37 1.33 -33.07
N MET A 289 -32.12 0.29 -32.26
CA MET A 289 -32.52 -1.09 -32.58
C MET A 289 -34.06 -1.27 -32.58
N ARG A 290 -34.78 -0.54 -31.72
CA ARG A 290 -36.27 -0.56 -31.72
C ARG A 290 -36.86 0.23 -32.88
N ALA A 291 -36.22 1.33 -33.31
CA ALA A 291 -36.64 2.08 -34.50
C ALA A 291 -36.38 1.32 -35.81
N MET A 292 -35.26 0.59 -35.92
CA MET A 292 -35.00 -0.23 -37.12
C MET A 292 -35.98 -1.40 -37.29
N ARG A 293 -36.43 -2.04 -36.20
CA ARG A 293 -37.44 -3.10 -36.29
C ARG A 293 -38.83 -2.59 -36.67
N ALA A 294 -39.16 -1.34 -36.34
CA ALA A 294 -40.43 -0.72 -36.73
C ALA A 294 -40.46 -0.28 -38.21
N PHE A 295 -39.30 -0.21 -38.89
CA PHE A 295 -39.20 0.11 -40.31
C PHE A 295 -39.12 -1.12 -41.22
N LEU A 296 -39.00 -2.32 -40.63
CA LEU A 296 -38.89 -3.61 -41.33
C LEU A 296 -40.15 -4.50 -41.17
N VAL A 297 -41.27 -3.90 -40.73
CA VAL A 297 -42.63 -4.49 -40.77
C VAL A 297 -43.51 -3.59 -41.62
#